data_AF-T0YG97-F1
#
_entry.id   AF-T0YG97-F1
#
_cell.length_a   1.000
_cell.length_b   1.000
_cell.length_c   1.000
_cell.angle_alpha   90.00
_cell.angle_beta   90.00
_cell.angle_gamma   90.00
#
_symmetry.space_group_name_H-M   'P 1'
#
loop_
_entity.id
_entity.type
_entity.pdbx_description
1 polymer ?
#
loop_
_entity_poly.entity_id
_entity_poly.type
_entity_poly.pdbx_seq_one_letter_code
_entity_poly.pdbx_strand_id
1 'polypeptide(L)'
;YFRRFLDSRGYIEFETPILQPTYGGANAEPFVTKYRALNADFYLRVSDELYLKRLIIGGMEKVYEVSKDFRNEDIDSTHNPEFTQVEFYEAFKDYNAFMTMTEELISSLVMELFGSYKIQYQGKELDFTPPFRRVYWVEEVKKLSGIDVSLLTDDQA
;
A
#
# COMPACT_ATOMS: atom_id res chain seq x y z
N TYR A 1 3.90 -8.87 13.67
CA TYR A 1 2.78 -8.01 14.10
C TYR A 1 1.65 -8.02 13.08
N PHE A 2 1.86 -7.48 11.87
CA PHE A 2 0.85 -7.36 10.81
C PHE A 2 0.02 -8.63 10.58
N ARG A 3 0.66 -9.79 10.39
CA ARG A 3 -0.04 -11.08 10.25
C ARG A 3 -1.04 -11.32 11.39
N ARG A 4 -0.58 -11.34 12.64
CA ARG A 4 -1.46 -11.50 13.82
C ARG A 4 -2.60 -10.48 13.87
N PHE A 5 -2.33 -9.23 13.51
CA PHE A 5 -3.34 -8.17 13.50
C PHE A 5 -4.47 -8.46 12.50
N LEU A 6 -4.11 -8.90 11.29
CA LEU A 6 -5.04 -9.25 10.22
C LEU A 6 -5.71 -10.61 10.48
N ASP A 7 -4.96 -11.63 10.87
CA ASP A 7 -5.45 -12.97 11.21
C ASP A 7 -6.52 -12.91 12.31
N SER A 8 -6.27 -12.13 13.38
CA SER A 8 -7.23 -11.94 14.48
C SER A 8 -8.54 -11.25 14.07
N ARG A 9 -8.55 -10.59 12.91
CA ARG A 9 -9.71 -9.90 12.32
C ARG A 9 -10.39 -10.73 11.21
N GLY A 10 -9.94 -11.97 11.02
CA GLY A 10 -10.50 -12.91 10.06
C GLY A 10 -10.04 -12.72 8.63
N TYR A 11 -8.93 -12.02 8.41
CA TYR A 11 -8.29 -11.97 7.09
C TYR A 11 -7.55 -13.27 6.82
N ILE A 12 -7.58 -13.72 5.56
CA ILE A 12 -6.88 -14.92 5.09
C ILE A 12 -5.64 -14.48 4.31
N GLU A 13 -4.47 -14.99 4.68
CA GLU A 13 -3.22 -14.75 3.94
C GLU A 13 -3.22 -15.57 2.65
N PHE A 14 -2.96 -14.92 1.52
CA PHE A 14 -2.78 -15.54 0.21
C PHE A 14 -1.38 -15.27 -0.34
N GLU A 15 -0.96 -16.12 -1.27
CA GLU A 15 0.17 -15.85 -2.16
C GLU A 15 -0.36 -15.76 -3.59
N THR A 16 -0.13 -14.62 -4.24
CA THR A 16 -0.55 -14.40 -5.63
C THR A 16 0.66 -14.43 -6.59
N PRO A 17 0.42 -14.57 -7.92
CA PRO A 17 1.52 -14.67 -8.87
C PRO A 17 2.45 -13.44 -8.88
N ILE A 18 3.75 -13.69 -8.64
CA ILE A 18 4.83 -12.71 -8.83
C ILE A 18 5.11 -12.49 -10.32
N LEU A 19 5.09 -13.56 -11.12
CA LEU A 19 5.24 -13.49 -12.57
C LEU A 19 3.87 -13.33 -13.20
N GLN A 20 3.64 -12.20 -13.86
CA GLN A 20 2.34 -11.84 -14.42
C GLN A 20 2.44 -11.70 -15.95
N PRO A 21 1.46 -12.20 -16.73
CA PRO A 21 1.41 -11.99 -18.19
C PRO A 21 1.00 -10.57 -18.56
N THR A 22 0.41 -9.83 -17.61
CA THR A 22 0.07 -8.41 -17.70
C THR A 22 0.26 -7.84 -16.30
N TYR A 23 1.03 -6.77 -16.19
CA TYR A 23 1.25 -6.07 -14.92
C TYR A 23 0.20 -4.98 -14.72
N GLY A 24 -0.03 -4.59 -13.47
CA GLY A 24 -0.95 -3.52 -13.09
C GLY A 24 -1.11 -3.47 -11.57
N GLY A 25 -2.04 -2.63 -11.08
CA GLY A 25 -2.22 -2.38 -9.65
C GLY A 25 -1.36 -1.22 -9.12
N ALA A 26 -0.35 -0.80 -9.86
CA ALA A 26 0.42 0.41 -9.58
C ALA A 26 0.83 1.11 -10.88
N ASN A 27 1.04 2.42 -10.82
CA ASN A 27 1.66 3.19 -11.89
C ASN A 27 3.18 3.16 -11.68
N ALA A 28 3.84 2.12 -12.20
CA ALA A 28 5.27 1.88 -12.04
C ALA A 28 5.84 1.14 -13.25
N GLU A 29 7.13 1.32 -13.53
CA GLU A 29 7.82 0.59 -14.59
C GLU A 29 8.13 -0.86 -14.13
N PRO A 30 7.73 -1.90 -14.87
CA PRO A 30 7.97 -3.28 -14.46
C PRO A 30 9.36 -3.78 -14.90
N PHE A 31 9.89 -4.77 -14.19
CA PHE A 31 10.93 -5.63 -14.75
C PHE A 31 10.31 -6.60 -15.77
N VAL A 32 10.85 -6.62 -16.98
CA VAL A 32 10.40 -7.50 -18.08
C VAL A 32 11.28 -8.75 -18.16
N THR A 33 10.67 -9.91 -18.32
CA THR A 33 11.34 -11.21 -18.51
C THR A 33 10.66 -12.06 -19.59
N LYS A 34 11.24 -13.20 -19.95
CA LYS A 34 10.75 -14.08 -21.02
C LYS A 34 10.34 -15.46 -20.49
N TYR A 35 9.08 -15.82 -20.67
CA TYR A 35 8.62 -17.19 -20.49
C TYR A 35 8.92 -17.99 -21.76
N ARG A 36 10.05 -18.70 -21.76
CA ARG A 36 10.57 -19.47 -22.92
C ARG A 36 9.56 -20.45 -23.53
N ALA A 37 8.91 -21.27 -22.70
CA ALA A 37 7.98 -22.30 -23.19
C ALA A 37 6.77 -21.72 -23.94
N LEU A 38 6.34 -20.51 -23.57
CA LEU A 38 5.22 -19.79 -24.21
C LEU A 38 5.69 -18.81 -25.28
N ASN A 39 7.01 -18.63 -25.44
CA ASN A 39 7.62 -17.58 -26.24
C ASN A 39 7.00 -16.18 -26.00
N ALA A 40 6.60 -15.90 -24.76
CA ALA A 40 5.89 -14.68 -24.37
C ALA A 40 6.66 -13.87 -23.33
N ASP A 41 6.40 -12.57 -23.31
CA ASP A 41 6.96 -11.68 -22.29
C ASP A 41 6.10 -11.77 -21.03
N PHE A 42 6.76 -11.74 -19.88
CA PHE A 42 6.16 -11.75 -18.56
C PHE A 42 6.81 -10.64 -17.74
N TYR A 43 6.13 -10.24 -16.68
CA TYR A 43 6.51 -9.12 -15.85
C TYR A 43 6.64 -9.57 -14.41
N LEU A 44 7.67 -9.12 -13.70
CA LEU A 44 7.61 -9.15 -12.24
C LEU A 44 6.55 -8.15 -11.80
N ARG A 45 5.70 -8.54 -10.85
CA ARG A 45 4.59 -7.71 -10.40
C ARG A 45 5.07 -6.39 -9.79
N VAL A 46 4.34 -5.33 -10.08
CA VAL A 46 4.50 -4.00 -9.48
C VAL A 46 3.55 -3.76 -8.29
N SER A 47 2.57 -4.65 -8.14
CA SER A 47 1.55 -4.75 -7.09
C SER A 47 0.83 -6.12 -7.20
N ASP A 48 0.31 -6.62 -6.09
CA ASP A 48 -0.57 -7.79 -5.98
C ASP A 48 -2.08 -7.44 -6.01
N GLU A 49 -2.43 -6.15 -6.09
CA GLU A 49 -3.80 -5.60 -6.06
C GLU A 49 -4.78 -6.37 -6.96
N LEU A 50 -4.43 -6.54 -8.24
CA LEU A 50 -5.36 -7.10 -9.21
C LEU A 50 -5.69 -8.56 -8.91
N TYR A 51 -4.76 -9.33 -8.34
CA TYR A 51 -5.02 -10.71 -7.96
C TYR A 51 -5.80 -10.82 -6.66
N LEU A 52 -5.49 -9.97 -5.68
CA LEU A 52 -6.28 -9.90 -4.44
C LEU A 52 -7.74 -9.49 -4.72
N LYS A 53 -7.98 -8.53 -5.64
CA LYS A 53 -9.34 -8.18 -6.08
C LYS A 53 -10.06 -9.33 -6.81
N ARG A 54 -9.34 -10.19 -7.53
CA ARG A 54 -9.94 -11.41 -8.13
C ARG A 54 -10.40 -12.39 -7.05
N LEU A 55 -9.70 -12.49 -5.93
CA LEU A 55 -10.15 -13.29 -4.78
C LEU A 55 -11.44 -12.71 -4.17
N ILE A 56 -11.53 -11.39 -4.03
CA ILE A 56 -12.78 -10.72 -3.61
C ILE A 56 -13.94 -11.07 -4.55
N ILE A 57 -13.73 -10.96 -5.87
CA ILE A 57 -14.73 -11.36 -6.88
C ILE A 57 -15.09 -12.84 -6.75
N GLY A 58 -14.11 -13.69 -6.42
CA GLY A 58 -14.29 -15.12 -6.17
C GLY A 58 -15.04 -15.47 -4.88
N GLY A 59 -15.48 -14.47 -4.09
CA GLY A 59 -16.26 -14.67 -2.88
C GLY A 59 -15.45 -14.66 -1.58
N MET A 60 -14.15 -14.38 -1.63
CA MET A 60 -13.35 -14.22 -0.42
C MET A 60 -13.57 -12.82 0.16
N GLU A 61 -14.14 -12.69 1.36
CA GLU A 61 -14.51 -11.37 1.88
C GLU A 61 -13.32 -10.58 2.45
N LYS A 62 -12.30 -11.27 2.99
CA LYS A 62 -11.14 -10.65 3.67
C LYS A 62 -9.87 -11.36 3.28
N VAL A 63 -9.04 -10.70 2.48
CA VAL A 63 -7.80 -11.26 1.96
C VAL A 63 -6.64 -10.32 2.23
N TYR A 64 -5.46 -10.87 2.44
CA TYR A 64 -4.24 -10.08 2.48
C TYR A 64 -3.05 -10.88 1.96
N GLU A 65 -1.99 -10.18 1.60
CA GLU A 65 -0.73 -10.78 1.22
C GLU A 65 0.42 -9.90 1.77
N VAL A 66 1.42 -10.53 2.38
CA VAL A 66 2.68 -9.88 2.79
C VAL A 66 3.74 -10.32 1.80
N SER A 67 4.16 -9.42 0.92
CA SER A 67 4.90 -9.88 -0.25
C SER A 67 5.90 -8.90 -0.83
N LYS A 68 6.68 -9.42 -1.78
CA LYS A 68 7.64 -8.65 -2.56
C LYS A 68 6.99 -8.11 -3.83
N ASP A 69 7.27 -6.85 -4.10
CA ASP A 69 7.01 -6.17 -5.35
C ASP A 69 8.31 -5.69 -5.99
N PHE A 70 8.26 -5.52 -7.31
CA PHE A 70 9.42 -5.20 -8.12
C PHE A 70 9.09 -4.02 -9.03
N ARG A 71 9.83 -2.92 -8.87
CA ARG A 71 9.69 -1.71 -9.69
C ARG A 71 11.05 -1.36 -10.29
N ASN A 72 11.11 -1.27 -11.61
CA ASN A 72 12.32 -1.00 -12.37
C ASN A 72 12.57 0.51 -12.42
N GLU A 73 12.84 1.08 -11.24
CA GLU A 73 13.02 2.51 -11.01
C GLU A 73 14.40 2.78 -10.37
N ASP A 74 14.80 4.04 -10.31
CA ASP A 74 16.06 4.46 -9.69
C ASP A 74 16.09 4.19 -8.18
N ILE A 75 17.30 4.06 -7.63
CA ILE A 75 17.52 3.80 -6.20
C ILE A 75 17.85 5.10 -5.47
N ASP A 76 17.18 5.33 -4.34
CA ASP A 76 17.52 6.41 -3.42
C ASP A 76 17.36 5.97 -1.94
N SER A 77 17.37 6.91 -1.00
CA SER A 77 17.23 6.62 0.43
C SER A 77 15.91 5.97 0.84
N THR A 78 14.90 6.04 -0.02
CA THR A 78 13.51 5.58 0.19
C THR A 78 13.03 4.59 -0.88
N HIS A 79 13.75 4.43 -1.99
CA HIS A 79 13.40 3.54 -3.09
C HIS A 79 14.42 2.41 -3.26
N ASN A 80 13.93 1.18 -3.24
CA ASN A 80 14.70 -0.01 -3.60
C ASN A 80 13.90 -0.82 -4.64
N PRO A 81 14.54 -1.40 -5.68
CA PRO A 81 13.81 -2.00 -6.80
C PRO A 81 13.00 -3.24 -6.43
N GLU A 82 13.33 -3.86 -5.29
CA GLU A 82 12.48 -4.85 -4.62
C GLU A 82 12.15 -4.41 -3.19
N PHE A 83 10.88 -4.37 -2.83
CA PHE A 83 10.47 -3.96 -1.48
C PHE A 83 9.34 -4.83 -0.99
N THR A 84 9.12 -4.81 0.32
CA THR A 84 8.05 -5.57 0.95
C THR A 84 6.89 -4.65 1.25
N GLN A 85 5.70 -5.10 0.85
CA GLN A 85 4.45 -4.44 1.19
C GLN A 85 3.47 -5.42 1.82
N VAL A 86 2.41 -4.86 2.40
CA VAL A 86 1.24 -5.62 2.84
C VAL A 86 0.03 -4.99 2.15
N GLU A 87 -0.59 -5.74 1.25
CA GLU A 87 -1.87 -5.37 0.67
C GLU A 87 -2.97 -6.21 1.34
N PHE A 88 -4.11 -5.58 1.64
CA PHE A 88 -5.27 -6.26 2.20
C PHE A 88 -6.56 -5.63 1.66
N TYR A 89 -7.55 -6.49 1.44
CA TYR A 89 -8.85 -6.10 0.89
C TYR A 89 -9.96 -6.71 1.76
N GLU A 90 -11.00 -5.91 1.99
CA GLU A 90 -12.20 -6.30 2.73
C GLU A 90 -13.44 -5.87 1.93
N ALA A 91 -14.31 -6.84 1.61
CA ALA A 91 -15.57 -6.60 0.94
C ALA A 91 -16.51 -5.75 1.83
N PHE A 92 -17.39 -4.98 1.17
CA PHE A 92 -18.40 -4.14 1.84
C PHE A 92 -17.85 -3.03 2.75
N LYS A 93 -16.57 -2.66 2.57
CA LYS A 93 -15.94 -1.55 3.27
C LYS A 93 -15.56 -0.43 2.30
N ASP A 94 -15.64 0.79 2.82
CA ASP A 94 -15.13 1.98 2.14
C ASP A 94 -13.80 2.42 2.78
N TYR A 95 -13.22 3.48 2.22
CA TYR A 95 -11.97 4.04 2.70
C TYR A 95 -12.03 4.60 4.14
N ASN A 96 -13.21 4.93 4.69
CA ASN A 96 -13.33 5.39 6.08
C ASN A 96 -13.06 4.25 7.07
N ALA A 97 -13.52 3.04 6.74
CA ALA A 97 -13.16 1.85 7.49
C ALA A 97 -11.65 1.58 7.42
N PHE A 98 -11.03 1.75 6.25
CA PHE A 98 -9.58 1.56 6.10
C PHE A 98 -8.74 2.64 6.81
N MET A 99 -9.21 3.89 6.89
CA MET A 99 -8.56 4.91 7.73
C MET A 99 -8.53 4.49 9.19
N THR A 100 -9.67 4.02 9.71
CA THR A 100 -9.78 3.55 11.11
C THR A 100 -8.89 2.32 11.34
N MET A 101 -8.91 1.37 10.41
CA MET A 101 -8.06 0.17 10.46
C MET A 101 -6.57 0.52 10.46
N THR A 102 -6.16 1.49 9.65
CA THR A 102 -4.77 1.94 9.55
C THR A 102 -4.33 2.65 10.84
N GLU A 103 -5.17 3.52 11.40
CA GLU A 103 -4.95 4.16 12.70
C GLU A 103 -4.74 3.12 13.80
N GLU A 104 -5.64 2.13 13.89
CA GLU A 104 -5.52 1.02 14.84
C GLU A 104 -4.23 0.23 14.62
N LEU A 105 -3.95 -0.20 13.39
CA LEU A 105 -2.79 -1.03 13.04
C LEU A 105 -1.47 -0.37 13.41
N ILE A 106 -1.28 0.89 13.02
CA ILE A 106 -0.03 1.61 13.24
C ILE A 106 0.11 2.03 14.70
N SER A 107 -0.93 2.60 15.31
CA SER A 107 -0.84 3.05 16.71
C SER A 107 -0.58 1.87 17.66
N SER A 108 -1.26 0.75 17.47
CA SER A 108 -1.07 -0.45 18.28
C SER A 108 0.30 -1.13 18.06
N LEU A 109 0.83 -1.09 16.83
CA LEU A 109 2.20 -1.52 16.54
C LEU A 109 3.22 -0.69 17.32
N VAL A 110 3.09 0.64 17.28
CA VAL A 110 3.99 1.56 17.99
C VAL A 110 3.90 1.33 19.50
N MET A 111 2.69 1.16 20.05
CA MET A 111 2.50 0.80 21.45
C MET A 111 3.13 -0.55 21.81
N GLU A 112 2.98 -1.60 20.99
CA GLU A 112 3.60 -2.91 21.26
C GLU A 112 5.13 -2.85 21.25
N LEU A 113 5.72 -2.08 20.32
CA LEU A 113 7.17 -2.02 20.17
C LEU A 113 7.85 -1.09 21.20
N PHE A 114 7.20 0.03 21.54
CA PHE A 114 7.84 1.09 22.32
C PHE A 114 7.17 1.36 23.68
N GLY A 115 6.02 0.74 23.97
CA GLY A 115 5.25 0.97 25.20
C GLY A 115 4.66 2.39 25.31
N SER A 116 4.64 3.14 24.21
CA SER A 116 4.20 4.54 24.13
C SER A 116 3.68 4.80 22.73
N TYR A 117 2.70 5.70 22.57
CA TYR A 117 2.31 6.23 21.26
C TYR A 117 3.25 7.33 20.75
N LYS A 118 4.11 7.85 21.62
CA LYS A 118 5.08 8.91 21.30
C LYS A 118 6.48 8.34 21.22
N ILE A 119 7.17 8.61 20.11
CA ILE A 119 8.55 8.18 19.87
C ILE A 119 9.42 9.35 19.42
N GLN A 120 10.73 9.25 19.65
CA GLN A 120 11.70 10.20 19.12
C GLN A 120 12.32 9.65 17.84
N TYR A 121 12.27 10.42 16.75
CA TYR A 121 12.85 10.06 15.47
C TYR A 121 13.58 11.26 14.86
N GLN A 122 14.89 11.11 14.60
CA GLN A 122 15.74 12.17 14.04
C GLN A 122 15.59 13.53 14.75
N GLY A 123 15.52 13.52 16.07
CA GLY A 123 15.39 14.72 16.90
C GLY A 123 13.99 15.36 16.92
N LYS A 124 12.98 14.69 16.36
CA LYS A 124 11.58 15.10 16.41
C LYS A 124 10.74 14.09 17.17
N GLU A 125 9.84 14.57 18.02
CA GLU A 125 8.81 13.74 18.61
C GLU A 125 7.72 13.46 17.57
N LEU A 126 7.39 12.18 17.38
CA LEU A 126 6.28 11.73 16.55
C LEU A 126 5.20 11.16 17.47
N ASP A 127 3.96 11.61 17.31
CA ASP A 127 2.80 11.17 18.09
C ASP A 127 1.87 10.31 17.21
N PHE A 128 1.76 9.03 17.56
CA PHE A 128 0.91 8.03 16.91
C PHE A 128 -0.40 7.77 17.69
N THR A 129 -0.82 8.71 18.54
CA THR A 129 -2.11 8.62 19.23
C THR A 129 -3.25 8.84 18.22
N PRO A 130 -4.19 7.90 18.05
CA PRO A 130 -5.34 8.09 17.18
C PRO A 130 -6.37 9.07 17.80
N PRO A 131 -7.22 9.73 16.99
CA PRO A 131 -7.29 9.65 15.52
C PRO A 131 -6.18 10.45 14.84
N PHE A 132 -5.74 10.00 13.66
CA PHE A 132 -4.73 10.73 12.90
C PHE A 132 -5.34 11.97 12.24
N ARG A 133 -4.53 13.01 12.03
CA ARG A 133 -4.98 14.22 11.33
C ARG A 133 -5.38 13.87 9.90
N ARG A 134 -6.64 14.14 9.55
CA ARG A 134 -7.16 14.00 8.18
C ARG A 134 -7.21 15.38 7.53
N VAL A 135 -6.76 15.46 6.28
CA VAL A 135 -6.77 16.69 5.49
C VAL A 135 -7.32 16.40 4.09
N TYR A 136 -8.08 17.34 3.54
CA TYR A 136 -8.41 17.30 2.13
C TYR A 136 -7.26 17.89 1.34
N TRP A 137 -6.59 17.08 0.52
CA TRP A 137 -5.28 17.43 -0.03
C TRP A 137 -5.32 18.67 -0.91
N VAL A 138 -6.37 18.86 -1.72
CA VAL A 138 -6.55 20.04 -2.58
C VAL A 138 -6.57 21.32 -1.75
N GLU A 139 -7.31 21.31 -0.64
CA GLU A 139 -7.40 22.45 0.28
C GLU A 139 -6.08 22.70 1.01
N GLU A 140 -5.43 21.63 1.48
CA GLU A 140 -4.16 21.77 2.23
C GLU A 140 -3.03 22.27 1.32
N VAL A 141 -2.95 21.79 0.06
CA VAL A 141 -2.00 22.31 -0.93
C VAL A 141 -2.29 23.78 -1.20
N LYS A 142 -3.54 24.14 -1.50
CA LYS A 142 -3.92 25.54 -1.75
C LYS A 142 -3.58 26.44 -0.57
N LYS A 143 -3.78 25.98 0.66
CA LYS A 143 -3.44 26.72 1.89
C LYS A 143 -1.93 26.92 2.05
N LEU A 144 -1.12 25.92 1.70
CA LEU A 144 0.33 25.95 1.89
C LEU A 144 1.09 26.65 0.76
N SER A 145 0.64 26.48 -0.49
CA SER A 145 1.33 27.01 -1.69
C SER A 145 0.62 28.19 -2.33
N GLY A 146 -0.66 28.40 -2.06
CA GLY A 146 -1.52 29.35 -2.76
C GLY A 146 -2.05 28.85 -4.12
N ILE A 147 -1.66 27.65 -4.55
CA ILE A 147 -2.02 27.07 -5.85
C ILE A 147 -3.31 26.26 -5.72
N ASP A 148 -4.32 26.59 -6.52
CA ASP A 148 -5.53 25.77 -6.62
C ASP A 148 -5.37 24.70 -7.68
N VAL A 149 -4.88 23.53 -7.25
CA VAL A 149 -4.65 22.36 -8.10
C VAL A 149 -5.93 21.82 -8.76
N SER A 150 -7.12 22.15 -8.24
CA SER A 150 -8.39 21.75 -8.88
C SER A 150 -8.66 22.47 -10.20
N LEU A 151 -7.92 23.54 -10.48
CA LEU A 151 -8.04 24.34 -11.69
C LEU A 151 -6.94 24.03 -12.72
N LEU A 152 -6.01 23.13 -12.41
CA LEU A 152 -4.91 22.75 -13.30
C LEU A 152 -5.36 21.65 -14.28
N THR A 153 -4.86 21.70 -15.50
CA THR A 153 -4.93 20.57 -16.44
C THR A 153 -3.82 19.56 -16.15
N ASP A 154 -3.92 18.34 -16.68
CA ASP A 154 -2.87 17.32 -16.55
C ASP A 154 -1.48 17.82 -17.01
N ASP A 155 -1.42 18.63 -18.08
CA ASP A 155 -0.15 19.22 -18.55
C ASP A 155 0.43 20.31 -17.62
N GLN A 156 -0.37 20.79 -16.66
CA GLN A 156 -0.03 21.89 -15.74
C GLN A 156 0.19 21.42 -14.30
N ALA A 157 -0.27 20.21 -13.96
CA ALA A 157 -0.16 19.59 -12.64
C ALA A 157 1.20 18.87 -12.48
#